data_AF-H2JAW6-F1
#
_entry.id   AF-H2JAW6-F1
#
_cell.length_a   1.000
_cell.length_b   1.000
_cell.length_c   1.000
_cell.angle_alpha   90.00
_cell.angle_beta   90.00
_cell.angle_gamma   90.00
#
_symmetry.space_group_name_H-M   'P 1'
#
loop_
_entity.id
_entity.type
_entity.pdbx_description
1 polymer ?
#
loop_
_entity_poly.entity_id
_entity_poly.type
_entity_poly.pdbx_seq_one_letter_code
_entity_poly.pdbx_strand_id
1 'polypeptide(L)'
;MSIQLAILGILSWKPSTGYELKKIFEDSSFMYWSGNNNQIYKALTNLEDEGFVTNEVIHQDNSPSKKIYTITVEGLKELKNWLLSSPEAPEIKKTFLVQFAWSDMLSNQELSELLSKYENEIKLQLIMQKEKYRRSLHSPNRSARESLIWGMISDNIISTYKNELNWIHETRQKLFENEVEEEKEKMNYQIRKIGSKKYIEMVSTTEPLSTENDALNLIALCWEHEANALMIHYTILSEDFFKLKTKVAGNIIQKFVNYGIKAAAIVPQETIQKGRFKEMALETNKGNHFRLYESKEEAEKWLLK
;
A
#
# COMPACT_ATOMS: atom_id res chain seq x y z
N MET A 1 12.19 -21.38 -14.99
CA MET A 1 11.13 -21.28 -16.03
C MET A 1 11.73 -20.93 -17.40
N SER A 2 11.46 -21.73 -18.44
CA SER A 2 11.88 -21.40 -19.82
C SER A 2 10.92 -20.40 -20.47
N ILE A 3 11.45 -19.30 -20.99
CA ILE A 3 10.69 -18.30 -21.76
C ILE A 3 10.01 -18.92 -23.01
N GLN A 4 10.57 -20.00 -23.55
CA GLN A 4 10.00 -20.72 -24.70
C GLN A 4 8.60 -21.27 -24.38
N LEU A 5 8.41 -21.87 -23.21
CA LEU A 5 7.12 -22.43 -22.80
C LEU A 5 6.06 -21.35 -22.58
N ALA A 6 6.46 -20.19 -22.05
CA ALA A 6 5.57 -19.03 -21.95
C ALA A 6 5.17 -18.51 -23.35
N ILE A 7 6.11 -18.47 -24.31
CA ILE A 7 5.81 -18.14 -25.72
C ILE A 7 4.81 -19.14 -26.31
N LEU A 8 5.02 -20.45 -26.14
CA LEU A 8 4.07 -21.47 -26.62
C LEU A 8 2.68 -21.30 -25.99
N GLY A 9 2.62 -20.97 -24.70
CA GLY A 9 1.37 -20.64 -24.01
C GLY A 9 0.61 -19.50 -24.70
N ILE A 10 1.30 -18.39 -25.02
CA ILE A 10 0.70 -17.25 -25.72
C ILE A 10 0.31 -17.61 -27.16
N LEU A 11 1.15 -18.32 -27.89
CA LEU A 11 0.87 -18.72 -29.28
C LEU A 11 -0.26 -19.74 -29.39
N SER A 12 -0.52 -20.53 -28.32
CA SER A 12 -1.71 -21.38 -28.22
C SER A 12 -3.02 -20.58 -28.12
N TRP A 13 -2.95 -19.32 -27.67
CA TRP A 13 -4.08 -18.42 -27.65
C TRP A 13 -4.26 -17.73 -29.00
N LYS A 14 -3.19 -17.15 -29.57
CA LYS A 14 -3.24 -16.48 -30.87
C LYS A 14 -1.87 -16.41 -31.57
N PRO A 15 -1.83 -16.49 -32.91
CA PRO A 15 -0.65 -16.11 -33.68
C PRO A 15 -0.21 -14.69 -33.31
N SER A 16 1.10 -14.49 -33.15
CA SER A 16 1.66 -13.21 -32.67
C SER A 16 3.01 -12.92 -33.30
N THR A 17 3.30 -11.63 -33.48
CA THR A 17 4.65 -11.16 -33.81
C THR A 17 5.56 -11.17 -32.58
N GLY A 18 6.88 -11.18 -32.80
CA GLY A 18 7.84 -11.04 -31.69
C GLY A 18 7.65 -9.76 -30.87
N TYR A 19 7.19 -8.68 -31.51
CA TYR A 19 6.86 -7.43 -30.84
C TYR A 19 5.62 -7.52 -29.94
N GLU A 20 4.56 -8.19 -30.41
CA GLU A 20 3.36 -8.41 -29.59
C GLU A 20 3.65 -9.32 -28.40
N LEU A 21 4.43 -10.39 -28.60
CA LEU A 21 4.89 -11.25 -27.51
C LEU A 21 5.65 -10.43 -26.46
N LYS A 22 6.59 -9.60 -26.89
CA LYS A 22 7.32 -8.68 -26.01
C LYS A 22 6.36 -7.82 -25.18
N LYS A 23 5.38 -7.18 -25.83
CA LYS A 23 4.40 -6.33 -25.13
C LYS A 23 3.60 -7.13 -24.10
N ILE A 24 3.23 -8.37 -24.41
CA ILE A 24 2.54 -9.27 -23.46
C ILE A 24 3.43 -9.58 -22.25
N PHE A 25 4.73 -9.86 -22.46
CA PHE A 25 5.67 -10.09 -21.36
C PHE A 25 5.88 -8.83 -20.50
N GLU A 26 6.03 -7.65 -21.11
CA GLU A 26 6.16 -6.37 -20.40
C GLU A 26 4.93 -6.05 -19.54
N ASP A 27 3.74 -6.33 -20.07
CA ASP A 27 2.48 -6.08 -19.36
C ASP A 27 2.19 -7.15 -18.29
N SER A 28 2.76 -8.36 -18.42
CA SER A 28 2.56 -9.47 -17.49
C SER A 28 3.28 -9.25 -16.14
N SER A 29 2.74 -9.87 -15.09
CA SER A 29 3.31 -9.82 -13.73
C SER A 29 3.82 -11.17 -13.24
N PHE A 30 3.65 -12.24 -14.03
CA PHE A 30 4.07 -13.59 -13.67
C PHE A 30 4.90 -14.28 -14.77
N MET A 31 4.84 -13.78 -16.01
CA MET A 31 5.69 -14.28 -17.09
C MET A 31 7.03 -13.55 -17.05
N TYR A 32 8.04 -14.17 -16.44
CA TYR A 32 9.36 -13.57 -16.33
C TYR A 32 10.03 -13.35 -17.70
N TRP A 33 10.55 -12.14 -17.88
CA TRP A 33 11.41 -11.74 -18.99
C TRP A 33 12.51 -10.82 -18.46
N SER A 34 13.74 -11.00 -18.95
CA SER A 34 14.91 -10.27 -18.46
C SER A 34 14.98 -8.79 -18.88
N GLY A 35 14.05 -8.31 -19.71
CA GLY A 35 14.15 -7.00 -20.36
C GLY A 35 14.98 -7.00 -21.65
N ASN A 36 15.69 -8.10 -21.95
CA ASN A 36 16.50 -8.21 -23.15
C ASN A 36 15.65 -8.67 -24.36
N ASN A 37 15.46 -7.78 -25.34
CA ASN A 37 14.71 -8.07 -26.56
C ASN A 37 15.24 -9.31 -27.30
N ASN A 38 16.56 -9.51 -27.31
CA ASN A 38 17.18 -10.62 -28.03
C ASN A 38 16.78 -11.98 -27.45
N GLN A 39 16.36 -12.03 -26.18
CA GLN A 39 15.93 -13.27 -25.55
C GLN A 39 14.67 -13.84 -26.20
N ILE A 40 13.69 -12.99 -26.53
CA ILE A 40 12.42 -13.42 -27.16
C ILE A 40 12.68 -13.88 -28.59
N TYR A 41 13.42 -13.10 -29.38
CA TYR A 41 13.72 -13.47 -30.76
C TYR A 41 14.57 -14.74 -30.85
N LYS A 42 15.57 -14.89 -29.98
CA LYS A 42 16.37 -16.12 -29.89
C LYS A 42 15.51 -17.33 -29.51
N ALA A 43 14.59 -17.16 -28.56
CA ALA A 43 13.67 -18.23 -28.17
C ALA A 43 12.73 -18.62 -29.33
N LEU A 44 12.25 -17.64 -30.12
CA LEU A 44 11.43 -17.91 -31.30
C LEU A 44 12.20 -18.66 -32.39
N THR A 45 13.46 -18.30 -32.64
CA THR A 45 14.33 -19.04 -33.57
C THR A 45 14.49 -20.49 -33.11
N ASN A 46 14.83 -20.72 -31.82
CA ASN A 46 14.97 -22.08 -31.31
C ASN A 46 13.66 -22.89 -31.43
N LEU A 47 12.51 -22.29 -31.11
CA LEU A 47 11.20 -22.95 -31.24
C LEU A 47 10.85 -23.29 -32.70
N GLU A 48 11.29 -22.45 -33.65
CA GLU A 48 11.12 -22.68 -35.09
C GLU A 48 12.02 -23.84 -35.55
N ASP A 49 13.29 -23.83 -35.14
CA ASP A 49 14.28 -24.89 -35.45
C ASP A 49 13.85 -26.26 -34.88
N GLU A 50 13.20 -26.27 -33.72
CA GLU A 50 12.63 -27.46 -33.07
C GLU A 50 11.27 -27.89 -33.68
N GLY A 51 10.70 -27.11 -34.60
CA GLY A 51 9.42 -27.40 -35.27
C GLY A 51 8.19 -27.16 -34.39
N PHE A 52 8.33 -26.48 -33.26
CA PHE A 52 7.24 -26.16 -32.33
C PHE A 52 6.43 -24.93 -32.76
N VAL A 53 7.00 -24.06 -33.59
CA VAL A 53 6.30 -22.93 -34.20
C VAL A 53 6.63 -22.86 -35.68
N THR A 54 5.68 -22.37 -36.48
CA THR A 54 5.94 -21.90 -37.84
C THR A 54 5.86 -20.38 -37.86
N ASN A 55 6.31 -19.78 -38.96
CA ASN A 55 6.11 -18.37 -39.19
C ASN A 55 5.74 -18.06 -40.63
N GLU A 56 5.13 -16.90 -40.80
CA GLU A 56 4.84 -16.29 -42.08
C GLU A 56 5.38 -14.85 -42.09
N VAL A 57 6.06 -14.47 -43.18
CA VAL A 57 6.55 -13.11 -43.38
C VAL A 57 5.50 -12.34 -44.18
N ILE A 58 4.91 -11.33 -43.55
CA ILE A 58 3.95 -10.45 -44.19
C ILE A 58 4.67 -9.16 -44.59
N HIS A 59 4.79 -8.96 -45.91
CA HIS A 59 5.29 -7.73 -46.49
C HIS A 59 4.24 -6.61 -46.38
N GLN A 60 4.70 -5.40 -46.08
CA GLN A 60 3.85 -4.23 -45.92
C GLN A 60 4.38 -3.11 -46.82
N ASP A 61 3.50 -2.44 -47.58
CA ASP A 61 3.91 -1.49 -48.61
C ASP A 61 4.66 -0.25 -48.06
N ASN A 62 4.43 0.11 -46.79
CA ASN A 62 5.01 1.29 -46.13
C ASN A 62 5.54 1.01 -44.70
N SER A 63 5.86 -0.24 -44.37
CA SER A 63 6.36 -0.62 -43.04
C SER A 63 7.28 -1.85 -43.11
N PRO A 64 8.16 -2.06 -42.12
CA PRO A 64 9.01 -3.25 -42.09
C PRO A 64 8.18 -4.52 -42.15
N SER A 65 8.68 -5.54 -42.87
CA SER A 65 8.01 -6.83 -42.94
C SER A 65 7.85 -7.43 -41.54
N LYS A 66 6.67 -7.96 -41.23
CA LYS A 66 6.40 -8.58 -39.93
C LYS A 66 6.41 -10.10 -40.04
N LYS A 67 7.09 -10.74 -39.09
CA LYS A 67 7.10 -12.21 -38.95
C LYS A 67 6.05 -12.60 -37.91
N ILE A 68 4.97 -13.24 -38.36
CA ILE A 68 3.92 -13.77 -37.49
C ILE A 68 4.26 -15.22 -37.17
N TYR A 69 4.31 -15.56 -35.88
CA TYR A 69 4.55 -16.91 -35.42
C TYR A 69 3.24 -17.59 -35.05
N THR A 70 3.13 -18.87 -35.38
CA THR A 70 1.96 -19.72 -35.10
C THR A 70 2.44 -21.03 -34.48
N ILE A 71 1.79 -21.47 -33.41
CA ILE A 71 2.13 -22.75 -32.77
C ILE A 71 1.77 -23.94 -33.67
N THR A 72 2.62 -24.97 -33.70
CA THR A 72 2.35 -26.23 -34.42
C THR A 72 1.65 -27.26 -33.52
N VAL A 73 1.26 -28.40 -34.11
CA VAL A 73 0.74 -29.55 -33.36
C VAL A 73 1.80 -30.08 -32.39
N GLU A 74 3.06 -30.10 -32.80
CA GLU A 74 4.22 -30.51 -32.01
C GLU A 74 4.44 -29.52 -30.85
N GLY A 75 4.35 -28.21 -31.11
CA GLY A 75 4.44 -27.19 -30.06
C GLY A 75 3.30 -27.29 -29.03
N LEU A 76 2.08 -27.64 -29.46
CA LEU A 76 0.97 -27.89 -28.55
C LEU A 76 1.20 -29.14 -27.69
N LYS A 77 1.79 -30.21 -28.25
CA LYS A 77 2.17 -31.41 -27.50
C LYS A 77 3.23 -31.06 -26.45
N GLU A 78 4.24 -30.28 -26.81
CA GLU A 78 5.29 -29.84 -25.89
C GLU A 78 4.73 -28.99 -24.74
N LEU A 79 3.88 -28.00 -25.07
CA LEU A 79 3.18 -27.22 -24.05
C LEU A 79 2.36 -28.11 -23.10
N LYS A 80 1.65 -29.11 -23.64
CA LYS A 80 0.87 -30.06 -22.84
C LYS A 80 1.76 -30.93 -21.95
N ASN A 81 2.90 -31.40 -22.45
CA ASN A 81 3.85 -32.19 -21.67
C ASN A 81 4.34 -31.40 -20.45
N TRP A 82 4.67 -30.12 -20.65
CA TRP A 82 5.07 -29.24 -19.54
C TRP A 82 3.94 -29.02 -18.53
N LEU A 83 2.71 -28.79 -18.99
CA LEU A 83 1.55 -28.63 -18.09
C LEU A 83 1.25 -29.89 -17.25
N LEU A 84 1.72 -31.07 -17.68
CA LEU A 84 1.63 -32.33 -16.95
C LEU A 84 2.85 -32.61 -16.06
N SER A 85 3.92 -31.83 -16.18
CA SER A 85 5.12 -31.97 -15.36
C SER A 85 4.88 -31.49 -13.93
N SER A 86 5.72 -31.94 -13.00
CA SER A 86 5.63 -31.51 -11.60
C SER A 86 5.96 -30.02 -11.47
N PRO A 87 5.15 -29.24 -10.73
CA PRO A 87 5.44 -27.83 -10.49
C PRO A 87 6.66 -27.66 -9.58
N GLU A 88 7.41 -26.59 -9.81
CA GLU A 88 8.54 -26.18 -8.97
C GLU A 88 8.07 -25.24 -7.85
N ALA A 89 8.77 -25.28 -6.70
CA ALA A 89 8.57 -24.26 -5.67
C ALA A 89 9.04 -22.88 -6.20
N PRO A 90 8.34 -21.79 -5.87
CA PRO A 90 8.73 -20.46 -6.33
C PRO A 90 10.05 -20.01 -5.70
N GLU A 91 10.92 -19.38 -6.49
CA GLU A 91 12.10 -18.69 -5.97
C GLU A 91 11.70 -17.36 -5.31
N ILE A 92 12.00 -17.19 -4.01
CA ILE A 92 11.71 -15.95 -3.27
C ILE A 92 12.98 -15.11 -3.18
N LYS A 93 12.98 -13.93 -3.82
CA LYS A 93 14.09 -12.96 -3.77
C LYS A 93 13.59 -11.64 -3.21
N LYS A 94 13.90 -11.38 -1.93
CA LYS A 94 13.48 -10.16 -1.22
C LYS A 94 14.69 -9.39 -0.70
N THR A 95 15.23 -8.48 -1.53
CA THR A 95 16.38 -7.63 -1.17
C THR A 95 16.14 -6.85 0.12
N PHE A 96 14.91 -6.38 0.34
CA PHE A 96 14.54 -5.67 1.55
C PHE A 96 14.80 -6.48 2.82
N LEU A 97 14.50 -7.79 2.84
CA LEU A 97 14.76 -8.63 4.02
C LEU A 97 16.25 -8.73 4.35
N VAL A 98 17.12 -8.63 3.34
CA VAL A 98 18.58 -8.55 3.54
C VAL A 98 18.96 -7.22 4.19
N GLN A 99 18.37 -6.10 3.76
CA GLN A 99 18.57 -4.80 4.43
C GLN A 99 18.07 -4.84 5.87
N PHE A 100 16.88 -5.40 6.09
CA PHE A 100 16.25 -5.50 7.39
C PHE A 100 17.07 -6.36 8.36
N ALA A 101 17.67 -7.46 7.88
CA ALA A 101 18.54 -8.33 8.69
C ALA A 101 19.74 -7.61 9.31
N TRP A 102 20.20 -6.50 8.71
CA TRP A 102 21.33 -5.70 9.18
C TRP A 102 20.91 -4.33 9.71
N SER A 103 19.62 -4.13 9.98
CA SER A 103 19.07 -2.82 10.34
C SER A 103 19.24 -2.45 11.83
N ASP A 104 19.72 -3.36 12.67
CA ASP A 104 20.01 -3.11 14.10
C ASP A 104 21.06 -2.02 14.34
N MET A 105 21.88 -1.73 13.33
CA MET A 105 22.84 -0.61 13.39
C MET A 105 22.18 0.78 13.23
N LEU A 106 20.89 0.83 12.87
CA LEU A 106 20.15 2.07 12.66
C LEU A 106 19.49 2.53 13.96
N SER A 107 19.31 3.84 14.10
CA SER A 107 18.41 4.39 15.12
C SER A 107 16.95 4.03 14.83
N ASN A 108 16.07 4.10 15.84
CA ASN A 108 14.63 3.85 15.68
C ASN A 108 14.01 4.75 14.61
N GLN A 109 14.44 6.02 14.51
CA GLN A 109 13.97 6.94 13.48
C GLN A 109 14.39 6.46 12.08
N GLU A 110 15.67 6.12 11.88
CA GLU A 110 16.18 5.63 10.59
C GLU A 110 15.52 4.30 10.17
N LEU A 111 15.31 3.39 11.13
CA LEU A 111 14.60 2.14 10.91
C LEU A 111 13.14 2.37 10.52
N SER A 112 12.44 3.29 11.21
CA SER A 112 11.05 3.66 10.89
C SER A 112 10.96 4.29 9.49
N GLU A 113 11.93 5.11 9.09
CA GLU A 113 12.02 5.66 7.74
C GLU A 113 12.29 4.59 6.68
N LEU A 114 13.18 3.62 6.96
CA LEU A 114 13.44 2.48 6.07
C LEU A 114 12.16 1.66 5.83
N LEU A 115 11.45 1.33 6.91
CA LEU A 115 10.17 0.60 6.84
C LEU A 115 9.12 1.40 6.07
N SER A 116 9.04 2.72 6.26
CA SER A 116 8.11 3.60 5.55
C SER A 116 8.40 3.66 4.04
N LYS A 117 9.68 3.76 3.66
CA LYS A 117 10.10 3.71 2.24
C LYS A 117 9.71 2.40 1.60
N TYR A 118 9.93 1.29 2.29
CA TYR A 118 9.55 -0.04 1.80
C TYR A 118 8.02 -0.20 1.68
N GLU A 119 7.26 0.20 2.70
CA GLU A 119 5.80 0.16 2.69
C GLU A 119 5.21 0.93 1.49
N ASN A 120 5.75 2.11 1.20
CA ASN A 120 5.33 2.93 0.07
C ASN A 120 5.59 2.23 -1.27
N GLU A 121 6.75 1.59 -1.44
CA GLU A 121 7.05 0.81 -2.66
C GLU A 121 6.05 -0.34 -2.82
N ILE A 122 5.79 -1.10 -1.75
CA ILE A 122 4.81 -2.21 -1.79
C ILE A 122 3.39 -1.71 -2.10
N LYS A 123 2.98 -0.55 -1.56
CA LYS A 123 1.69 0.08 -1.89
C LYS A 123 1.60 0.45 -3.37
N LEU A 124 2.65 1.04 -3.93
CA LEU A 124 2.72 1.39 -5.35
C LEU A 124 2.58 0.13 -6.22
N GLN A 125 3.33 -0.93 -5.90
CA GLN A 125 3.23 -2.21 -6.60
C GLN A 125 1.81 -2.79 -6.51
N LEU A 126 1.19 -2.81 -5.32
CA LEU A 126 -0.18 -3.28 -5.14
C LEU A 126 -1.19 -2.52 -6.03
N ILE A 127 -1.08 -1.20 -6.11
CA ILE A 127 -1.93 -0.36 -6.97
C ILE A 127 -1.72 -0.71 -8.44
N MET A 128 -0.47 -0.82 -8.88
CA MET A 128 -0.15 -1.19 -10.27
C MET A 128 -0.74 -2.56 -10.64
N GLN A 129 -0.64 -3.54 -9.75
CA GLN A 129 -1.20 -4.88 -10.00
C GLN A 129 -2.72 -4.90 -10.06
N LYS A 130 -3.39 -4.17 -9.16
CA LYS A 130 -4.85 -4.00 -9.21
C LYS A 130 -5.29 -3.34 -10.52
N GLU A 131 -4.56 -2.34 -10.99
CA GLU A 131 -4.89 -1.65 -12.24
C GLU A 131 -4.66 -2.55 -13.46
N LYS A 132 -3.58 -3.34 -13.49
CA LYS A 132 -3.36 -4.35 -14.54
C LYS A 132 -4.50 -5.37 -14.59
N TYR A 133 -4.92 -5.88 -13.43
CA TYR A 133 -6.05 -6.80 -13.34
C TYR A 133 -7.36 -6.16 -13.79
N ARG A 134 -7.65 -4.93 -13.34
CA ARG A 134 -8.87 -4.18 -13.73
C ARG A 134 -8.96 -3.96 -15.24
N ARG A 135 -7.83 -3.77 -15.92
CA ARG A 135 -7.76 -3.62 -17.39
C ARG A 135 -7.89 -4.94 -18.13
N SER A 136 -7.84 -6.09 -17.43
CA SER A 136 -7.87 -7.43 -18.03
C SER A 136 -6.87 -7.60 -19.17
N LEU A 137 -5.65 -7.06 -19.02
CA LEU A 137 -4.64 -7.09 -20.08
C LEU A 137 -4.27 -8.55 -20.41
N HIS A 138 -4.35 -8.90 -21.70
CA HIS A 138 -3.83 -10.14 -22.29
C HIS A 138 -4.35 -11.46 -21.70
N SER A 139 -5.64 -11.52 -21.36
CA SER A 139 -6.30 -12.76 -20.91
C SER A 139 -7.04 -13.46 -22.08
N PRO A 140 -6.76 -14.75 -22.36
CA PRO A 140 -7.37 -15.46 -23.48
C PRO A 140 -8.90 -15.62 -23.40
N ASN A 141 -9.42 -15.86 -22.19
CA ASN A 141 -10.86 -15.98 -21.92
C ASN A 141 -11.62 -16.92 -22.88
N ARG A 142 -11.00 -18.03 -23.31
CA ARG A 142 -11.60 -18.98 -24.26
C ARG A 142 -12.68 -19.84 -23.63
N SER A 143 -12.69 -19.95 -22.29
CA SER A 143 -13.69 -20.68 -21.51
C SER A 143 -13.87 -20.04 -20.14
N ALA A 144 -15.00 -20.31 -19.49
CA ALA A 144 -15.27 -19.84 -18.12
C ALA A 144 -14.19 -20.32 -17.13
N ARG A 145 -13.70 -21.56 -17.29
CA ARG A 145 -12.60 -22.11 -16.48
C ARG A 145 -11.32 -21.30 -16.68
N GLU A 146 -10.98 -20.96 -17.91
CA GLU A 146 -9.79 -20.17 -18.20
C GLU A 146 -9.90 -18.78 -17.59
N SER A 147 -11.01 -18.08 -17.76
CA SER A 147 -11.24 -16.77 -17.12
C SER A 147 -11.07 -16.83 -15.60
N LEU A 148 -11.60 -17.88 -14.95
CA LEU A 148 -11.44 -18.08 -13.52
C LEU A 148 -9.96 -18.30 -13.12
N ILE A 149 -9.22 -19.13 -13.87
CA ILE A 149 -7.79 -19.37 -13.61
C ILE A 149 -6.99 -18.07 -13.69
N TRP A 150 -7.22 -17.23 -14.69
CA TRP A 150 -6.54 -15.95 -14.83
C TRP A 150 -6.90 -14.96 -13.71
N GLY A 151 -8.14 -15.00 -13.22
CA GLY A 151 -8.55 -14.30 -11.99
C GLY A 151 -7.77 -14.77 -10.77
N MET A 152 -7.66 -16.09 -10.56
CA MET A 152 -6.93 -16.69 -9.45
C MET A 152 -5.42 -16.36 -9.48
N ILE A 153 -4.80 -16.31 -10.66
CA ILE A 153 -3.41 -15.86 -10.82
C ILE A 153 -3.26 -14.42 -10.34
N SER A 154 -4.18 -13.54 -10.74
CA SER A 154 -4.16 -12.13 -10.34
C SER A 154 -4.36 -11.96 -8.83
N ASP A 155 -5.29 -12.73 -8.24
CA ASP A 155 -5.53 -12.76 -6.80
C ASP A 155 -4.30 -13.24 -6.01
N ASN A 156 -3.58 -14.24 -6.52
CA ASN A 156 -2.33 -14.71 -5.92
C ASN A 156 -1.25 -13.61 -5.89
N ILE A 157 -1.06 -12.91 -7.00
CA ILE A 157 -0.08 -11.80 -7.10
C ILE A 157 -0.49 -10.66 -6.17
N ILE A 158 -1.75 -10.23 -6.20
CA ILE A 158 -2.28 -9.15 -5.36
C ILE A 158 -2.18 -9.52 -3.88
N SER A 159 -2.48 -10.76 -3.50
CA SER A 159 -2.40 -11.21 -2.10
C SER A 159 -0.97 -11.22 -1.58
N THR A 160 0.04 -11.48 -2.42
CA THR A 160 1.46 -11.37 -2.04
C THR A 160 1.78 -9.98 -1.49
N TYR A 161 1.39 -8.91 -2.21
CA TYR A 161 1.64 -7.53 -1.74
C TYR A 161 0.80 -7.14 -0.52
N LYS A 162 -0.45 -7.63 -0.43
CA LYS A 162 -1.28 -7.40 0.76
C LYS A 162 -0.66 -8.04 2.00
N ASN A 163 -0.19 -9.28 1.88
CA ASN A 163 0.47 -10.01 2.95
C ASN A 163 1.77 -9.31 3.36
N GLU A 164 2.53 -8.78 2.40
CA GLU A 164 3.73 -8.00 2.70
C GLU A 164 3.41 -6.73 3.51
N LEU A 165 2.36 -5.99 3.15
CA LEU A 165 1.92 -4.81 3.91
C LEU A 165 1.49 -5.17 5.33
N ASN A 166 0.75 -6.27 5.50
CA ASN A 166 0.38 -6.76 6.83
C ASN A 166 1.62 -7.12 7.65
N TRP A 167 2.58 -7.81 7.05
CA TRP A 167 3.84 -8.14 7.71
C TRP A 167 4.62 -6.90 8.13
N ILE A 168 4.70 -5.86 7.28
CA ILE A 168 5.34 -4.58 7.66
C ILE A 168 4.61 -3.94 8.84
N HIS A 169 3.28 -3.94 8.83
CA HIS A 169 2.47 -3.38 9.91
C HIS A 169 2.72 -4.09 11.25
N GLU A 170 2.64 -5.42 11.27
CA GLU A 170 2.94 -6.23 12.46
C GLU A 170 4.38 -6.07 12.93
N THR A 171 5.33 -5.95 11.99
CA THR A 171 6.74 -5.74 12.30
C THR A 171 6.98 -4.40 12.97
N ARG A 172 6.34 -3.32 12.48
CA ARG A 172 6.40 -2.00 13.12
C ARG A 172 5.82 -2.05 14.53
N GLN A 173 4.68 -2.72 14.72
CA GLN A 173 4.09 -2.86 16.05
C GLN A 173 5.06 -3.50 17.04
N LYS A 174 5.70 -4.62 16.67
CA LYS A 174 6.62 -5.35 17.55
C LYS A 174 7.93 -4.61 17.82
N LEU A 175 8.48 -3.93 16.82
CA LEU A 175 9.76 -3.22 16.97
C LEU A 175 9.64 -1.97 17.84
N PHE A 176 8.48 -1.31 17.78
CA PHE A 176 8.21 -0.06 18.49
C PHE A 176 7.22 -0.26 19.65
N GLU A 177 6.92 -1.51 20.03
CA GLU A 177 5.95 -1.85 21.09
C GLU A 177 6.38 -1.30 22.45
N ASN A 178 7.67 -1.38 22.77
CA ASN A 178 8.24 -0.83 24.00
C ASN A 178 8.19 0.70 24.05
N GLU A 179 8.28 1.39 22.90
CA GLU A 179 8.06 2.85 22.86
C GLU A 179 6.59 3.18 23.13
N VAL A 180 5.65 2.35 22.65
CA VAL A 180 4.21 2.53 22.92
C VAL A 180 3.86 2.22 24.38
N GLU A 181 4.49 1.24 25.02
CA GLU A 181 4.31 0.97 26.46
C GLU A 181 4.98 2.03 27.34
N GLU A 182 6.19 2.48 27.02
CA GLU A 182 6.84 3.62 27.69
C GLU A 182 6.05 4.93 27.47
N GLU A 183 5.50 5.15 26.28
CA GLU A 183 4.61 6.29 26.01
C GLU A 183 3.24 6.17 26.71
N LYS A 184 2.70 4.96 26.88
CA LYS A 184 1.49 4.72 27.67
C LYS A 184 1.71 5.02 29.15
N GLU A 185 2.89 4.71 29.71
CA GLU A 185 3.26 5.13 31.07
C GLU A 185 3.43 6.65 31.18
N LYS A 186 3.84 7.32 30.09
CA LYS A 186 3.94 8.78 29.97
C LYS A 186 2.59 9.49 29.78
N MET A 187 1.49 8.78 29.48
CA MET A 187 0.19 9.35 29.13
C MET A 187 -0.89 9.03 30.17
N ASN A 188 -1.38 10.04 30.89
CA ASN A 188 -2.52 9.93 31.79
C ASN A 188 -3.83 10.19 31.04
N TYR A 189 -4.60 9.13 30.79
CA TYR A 189 -5.87 9.19 30.07
C TYR A 189 -6.97 8.39 30.75
N GLN A 190 -8.21 8.75 30.41
CA GLN A 190 -9.40 8.10 30.93
C GLN A 190 -10.33 7.71 29.79
N ILE A 191 -10.85 6.49 29.88
CA ILE A 191 -11.85 5.99 28.94
C ILE A 191 -13.22 6.41 29.45
N ARG A 192 -13.96 7.17 28.65
CA ARG A 192 -15.30 7.64 29.00
C ARG A 192 -16.34 6.97 28.10
N LYS A 193 -17.34 6.35 28.70
CA LYS A 193 -18.43 5.66 28.01
C LYS A 193 -19.78 6.21 28.47
N ILE A 194 -20.58 6.70 27.52
CA ILE A 194 -21.93 7.19 27.77
C ILE A 194 -22.85 6.53 26.73
N GLY A 195 -23.68 5.59 27.20
CA GLY A 195 -24.51 4.74 26.33
C GLY A 195 -23.65 3.86 25.40
N SER A 196 -23.90 3.95 24.09
CA SER A 196 -23.14 3.24 23.05
C SER A 196 -21.91 4.01 22.53
N LYS A 197 -21.71 5.26 22.95
CA LYS A 197 -20.60 6.11 22.49
C LYS A 197 -19.44 6.08 23.50
N LYS A 198 -18.22 6.06 22.97
CA LYS A 198 -16.97 5.97 23.72
C LYS A 198 -15.99 7.03 23.22
N TYR A 199 -15.31 7.71 24.14
CA TYR A 199 -14.23 8.64 23.82
C TYR A 199 -13.08 8.51 24.80
N ILE A 200 -11.88 8.86 24.36
CA ILE A 200 -10.69 8.95 25.20
C ILE A 200 -10.53 10.39 25.70
N GLU A 201 -10.37 10.57 27.00
CA GLU A 201 -10.03 11.85 27.62
C GLU A 201 -8.55 11.84 28.00
N MET A 202 -7.74 12.60 27.29
CA MET A 202 -6.32 12.81 27.59
C MET A 202 -6.19 13.94 28.61
N VAL A 203 -5.75 13.61 29.83
CA VAL A 203 -5.70 14.54 30.98
C VAL A 203 -4.31 15.17 31.13
N SER A 204 -3.24 14.38 31.02
CA SER A 204 -1.86 14.90 31.02
C SER A 204 -0.90 13.95 30.30
N THR A 205 0.23 14.49 29.82
CA THR A 205 1.34 13.72 29.25
C THR A 205 2.65 14.22 29.85
N THR A 206 3.70 13.41 29.86
CA THR A 206 5.04 13.88 30.27
C THR A 206 5.68 14.80 29.21
N GLU A 207 5.35 14.60 27.94
CA GLU A 207 5.85 15.39 26.81
C GLU A 207 4.67 15.99 26.03
N PRO A 208 4.70 17.29 25.71
CA PRO A 208 3.58 17.95 25.05
C PRO A 208 3.45 17.53 23.58
N LEU A 209 2.21 17.44 23.11
CA LEU A 209 1.84 17.20 21.72
C LEU A 209 2.44 18.28 20.81
N SER A 210 3.49 17.94 20.08
CA SER A 210 4.33 18.85 19.32
C SER A 210 4.62 18.37 17.88
N THR A 211 4.45 17.08 17.60
CA THR A 211 4.74 16.48 16.29
C THR A 211 3.55 15.73 15.69
N GLU A 212 3.69 15.35 14.42
CA GLU A 212 2.74 14.45 13.75
C GLU A 212 2.73 13.04 14.33
N ASN A 213 3.86 12.57 14.86
CA ASN A 213 3.97 11.24 15.45
C ASN A 213 3.17 11.17 16.75
N ASP A 214 3.25 12.21 17.58
CA ASP A 214 2.47 12.30 18.83
C ASP A 214 0.95 12.21 18.54
N ALA A 215 0.49 12.79 17.42
CA ALA A 215 -0.90 12.69 17.01
C ALA A 215 -1.28 11.26 16.55
N LEU A 216 -0.38 10.56 15.85
CA LEU A 216 -0.59 9.17 15.47
C LEU A 216 -0.69 8.25 16.70
N ASN A 217 0.06 8.54 17.76
CA ASN A 217 0.03 7.77 19.00
C ASN A 217 -1.33 7.92 19.70
N LEU A 218 -1.90 9.14 19.74
CA LEU A 218 -3.27 9.36 20.25
C LEU A 218 -4.34 8.66 19.39
N ILE A 219 -4.15 8.60 18.07
CA ILE A 219 -5.07 7.90 17.16
C ILE A 219 -5.00 6.39 17.38
N ALA A 220 -3.80 5.83 17.55
CA ALA A 220 -3.62 4.42 17.89
C ALA A 220 -4.30 4.08 19.21
N LEU A 221 -4.14 4.94 20.23
CA LEU A 221 -4.81 4.78 21.53
C LEU A 221 -6.35 4.78 21.39
N CYS A 222 -6.90 5.66 20.55
CA CYS A 222 -8.32 5.67 20.24
C CYS A 222 -8.81 4.34 19.65
N TRP A 223 -8.10 3.80 18.65
CA TRP A 223 -8.49 2.54 18.01
C TRP A 223 -8.35 1.31 18.90
N GLU A 224 -7.31 1.24 19.73
CA GLU A 224 -7.13 0.16 20.71
C GLU A 224 -8.34 0.04 21.63
N HIS A 225 -8.93 1.19 21.98
CA HIS A 225 -10.10 1.25 22.83
C HIS A 225 -11.40 1.36 22.03
N GLU A 226 -11.43 1.07 20.73
CA GLU A 226 -12.65 1.17 19.90
C GLU A 226 -13.38 2.53 20.07
N ALA A 227 -12.63 3.60 20.29
CA ALA A 227 -13.12 4.95 20.47
C ALA A 227 -12.83 5.77 19.22
N ASN A 228 -13.86 6.36 18.61
CA ASN A 228 -13.70 7.24 17.44
C ASN A 228 -13.69 8.73 17.83
N ALA A 229 -13.52 9.01 19.12
CA ALA A 229 -13.58 10.35 19.68
C ALA A 229 -12.49 10.57 20.73
N LEU A 230 -11.94 11.78 20.77
CA LEU A 230 -10.82 12.18 21.61
C LEU A 230 -11.08 13.56 22.24
N MET A 231 -10.77 13.70 23.53
CA MET A 231 -10.78 14.96 24.24
C MET A 231 -9.36 15.27 24.72
N ILE A 232 -8.86 16.47 24.41
CA ILE A 232 -7.49 16.91 24.68
C ILE A 232 -7.53 18.16 25.56
N HIS A 233 -6.88 18.12 26.73
CA HIS A 233 -6.73 19.32 27.57
C HIS A 233 -5.57 20.20 27.07
N TYR A 234 -5.71 21.53 27.17
CA TYR A 234 -4.69 22.47 26.66
C TYR A 234 -3.29 22.25 27.25
N THR A 235 -3.20 21.69 28.45
CA THR A 235 -1.94 21.37 29.15
C THR A 235 -1.09 20.36 28.39
N ILE A 236 -1.69 19.60 27.48
CA ILE A 236 -1.02 18.60 26.65
C ILE A 236 -0.51 19.21 25.35
N LEU A 237 -1.07 20.35 24.92
CA LEU A 237 -0.68 21.00 23.68
C LEU A 237 0.63 21.78 23.88
N SER A 238 1.59 21.56 23.00
CA SER A 238 2.83 22.36 23.00
C SER A 238 2.54 23.84 22.74
N GLU A 239 3.42 24.74 23.18
CA GLU A 239 3.31 26.16 22.84
C GLU A 239 3.27 26.40 21.33
N ASP A 240 3.98 25.57 20.58
CA ASP A 240 4.08 25.67 19.13
C ASP A 240 2.77 25.33 18.42
N PHE A 241 1.89 24.55 19.05
CA PHE A 241 0.51 24.37 18.60
C PHE A 241 -0.22 25.71 18.48
N PHE A 242 0.01 26.63 19.42
CA PHE A 242 -0.64 27.94 19.43
C PHE A 242 0.04 28.96 18.50
N LYS A 243 1.24 28.65 17.97
CA LYS A 243 2.02 29.51 17.08
C LYS A 243 1.87 29.05 15.63
N LEU A 244 0.78 29.42 14.94
CA LEU A 244 0.44 28.94 13.57
C LEU A 244 1.57 28.89 12.54
N LYS A 245 2.59 29.76 12.64
CA LYS A 245 3.79 29.74 11.79
C LYS A 245 4.59 28.43 11.84
N THR A 246 4.49 27.67 12.93
CA THR A 246 5.17 26.38 13.13
C THR A 246 4.54 25.25 12.32
N LYS A 247 3.29 25.43 11.86
CA LYS A 247 2.45 24.42 11.19
C LYS A 247 2.07 23.21 12.06
N VAL A 248 2.48 23.17 13.33
CA VAL A 248 2.22 22.06 14.25
C VAL A 248 0.72 21.76 14.39
N ALA A 249 -0.10 22.77 14.70
CA ALA A 249 -1.55 22.59 14.83
C ALA A 249 -2.21 22.05 13.56
N GLY A 250 -1.86 22.61 12.40
CA GLY A 250 -2.40 22.16 11.11
C GLY A 250 -2.06 20.71 10.82
N ASN A 251 -0.80 20.32 11.01
CA ASN A 251 -0.35 18.96 10.77
C ASN A 251 -1.04 17.94 11.70
N ILE A 252 -1.16 18.26 13.00
CA ILE A 252 -1.86 17.43 13.99
C ILE A 252 -3.35 17.29 13.65
N ILE A 253 -4.05 18.41 13.42
CA ILE A 253 -5.47 18.42 13.08
C ILE A 253 -5.73 17.60 11.81
N GLN A 254 -4.86 17.73 10.80
CA GLN A 254 -4.97 16.98 9.55
C GLN A 254 -4.85 15.47 9.78
N LYS A 255 -4.05 14.99 10.74
CA LYS A 255 -4.03 13.55 11.09
C LYS A 255 -5.39 13.11 11.64
N PHE A 256 -5.96 13.81 12.61
CA PHE A 256 -7.27 13.44 13.15
C PHE A 256 -8.35 13.37 12.06
N VAL A 257 -8.34 14.33 11.12
CA VAL A 257 -9.22 14.30 9.94
C VAL A 257 -8.96 13.08 9.06
N ASN A 258 -7.71 12.83 8.68
CA ASN A 258 -7.33 11.72 7.78
C ASN A 258 -7.71 10.35 8.34
N TYR A 259 -7.64 10.19 9.66
CA TYR A 259 -7.90 8.93 10.36
C TYR A 259 -9.31 8.84 10.96
N GLY A 260 -10.17 9.84 10.71
CA GLY A 260 -11.57 9.81 11.13
C GLY A 260 -11.78 9.91 12.64
N ILE A 261 -10.81 10.44 13.39
CA ILE A 261 -10.95 10.67 14.83
C ILE A 261 -11.61 12.03 15.06
N LYS A 262 -12.74 12.02 15.77
CA LYS A 262 -13.45 13.24 16.18
C LYS A 262 -12.83 13.80 17.46
N ALA A 263 -12.06 14.88 17.36
CA ALA A 263 -11.28 15.42 18.47
C ALA A 263 -11.81 16.78 18.97
N ALA A 264 -11.87 16.96 20.29
CA ALA A 264 -12.20 18.22 20.93
C ALA A 264 -11.04 18.66 21.85
N ALA A 265 -10.58 19.89 21.69
CA ALA A 265 -9.54 20.46 22.55
C ALA A 265 -10.14 21.50 23.51
N ILE A 266 -9.92 21.32 24.82
CA ILE A 266 -10.35 22.24 25.87
C ILE A 266 -9.24 23.27 26.07
N VAL A 267 -9.49 24.52 25.64
CA VAL A 267 -8.51 25.60 25.63
C VAL A 267 -9.09 26.83 26.35
N PRO A 268 -8.33 27.48 27.25
CA PRO A 268 -8.79 28.70 27.92
C PRO A 268 -9.21 29.78 26.94
N GLN A 269 -10.31 30.47 27.24
CA GLN A 269 -10.90 31.53 26.40
C GLN A 269 -9.87 32.59 25.98
N GLU A 270 -9.02 33.01 26.92
CA GLU A 270 -7.96 33.99 26.69
C GLU A 270 -6.95 33.56 25.61
N THR A 271 -6.76 32.25 25.43
CA THR A 271 -5.86 31.69 24.42
C THR A 271 -6.55 31.58 23.07
N ILE A 272 -7.82 31.16 23.06
CA ILE A 272 -8.64 31.10 21.83
C ILE A 272 -8.78 32.48 21.19
N GLN A 273 -8.95 33.53 21.98
CA GLN A 273 -9.22 34.88 21.46
C GLN A 273 -7.96 35.66 21.01
N LYS A 274 -6.76 35.07 21.09
CA LYS A 274 -5.49 35.75 20.76
C LYS A 274 -5.14 35.67 19.28
N GLY A 275 -5.00 36.84 18.64
CA GLY A 275 -4.36 37.00 17.32
C GLY A 275 -4.92 36.09 16.23
N ARG A 276 -4.05 35.55 15.38
CA ARG A 276 -4.42 34.66 14.26
C ARG A 276 -4.95 33.29 14.71
N PHE A 277 -4.68 32.88 15.95
CA PHE A 277 -5.19 31.60 16.47
C PHE A 277 -6.73 31.63 16.59
N LYS A 278 -7.32 32.80 16.83
CA LYS A 278 -8.77 33.01 16.81
C LYS A 278 -9.38 32.66 15.45
N GLU A 279 -8.72 33.02 14.35
CA GLU A 279 -9.20 32.73 12.99
C GLU A 279 -9.18 31.22 12.73
N MET A 280 -8.09 30.54 13.07
CA MET A 280 -7.99 29.08 12.98
C MET A 280 -9.08 28.40 13.83
N ALA A 281 -9.32 28.90 15.04
CA ALA A 281 -10.34 28.34 15.92
C ALA A 281 -11.75 28.47 15.33
N LEU A 282 -12.08 29.62 14.73
CA LEU A 282 -13.35 29.84 14.03
C LEU A 282 -13.52 28.95 12.81
N GLU A 283 -12.45 28.73 12.04
CA GLU A 283 -12.47 27.83 10.88
C GLU A 283 -12.68 26.38 11.30
N THR A 284 -11.89 25.93 12.26
CA THR A 284 -11.91 24.54 12.71
C THR A 284 -13.25 24.20 13.38
N ASN A 285 -13.83 25.13 14.13
CA ASN A 285 -15.16 24.97 14.76
C ASN A 285 -16.33 24.83 13.79
N LYS A 286 -16.16 25.17 12.51
CA LYS A 286 -17.15 24.88 11.45
C LYS A 286 -17.10 23.43 10.98
N GLY A 287 -15.96 22.75 11.18
CA GLY A 287 -15.77 21.36 10.80
C GLY A 287 -16.49 20.36 11.71
N ASN A 288 -16.44 19.09 11.29
CA ASN A 288 -17.02 17.96 12.02
C ASN A 288 -15.99 17.07 12.72
N HIS A 289 -14.69 17.30 12.49
CA HIS A 289 -13.61 16.41 12.95
C HIS A 289 -12.77 16.98 14.10
N PHE A 290 -12.54 18.29 14.15
CA PHE A 290 -11.81 18.92 15.25
C PHE A 290 -12.56 20.16 15.72
N ARG A 291 -12.64 20.40 17.03
CA ARG A 291 -13.20 21.64 17.60
C ARG A 291 -12.50 22.06 18.88
N LEU A 292 -12.53 23.36 19.15
CA LEU A 292 -11.99 24.01 20.34
C LEU A 292 -13.15 24.49 21.22
N TYR A 293 -13.07 24.19 22.51
CA TYR A 293 -14.06 24.54 23.53
C TYR A 293 -13.41 25.14 24.75
N GLU A 294 -14.15 25.98 25.48
CA GLU A 294 -13.69 26.57 26.74
C GLU A 294 -13.97 25.65 27.93
N SER A 295 -15.04 24.84 27.83
CA SER A 295 -15.48 23.94 28.90
C SER A 295 -15.51 22.48 28.44
N LYS A 296 -15.28 21.59 29.39
CA LYS A 296 -15.34 20.15 29.17
C LYS A 296 -16.75 19.70 28.79
N GLU A 297 -17.76 20.29 29.41
CA GLU A 297 -19.16 19.93 29.23
C GLU A 297 -19.64 20.21 27.79
N GLU A 298 -19.19 21.32 27.19
CA GLU A 298 -19.52 21.64 25.79
C GLU A 298 -18.80 20.72 24.80
N ALA A 299 -17.51 20.46 25.05
CA ALA A 299 -16.72 19.53 24.26
C ALA A 299 -17.34 18.11 24.27
N GLU A 300 -17.70 17.62 25.44
CA GLU A 300 -18.32 16.31 25.63
C GLU A 300 -19.67 16.22 24.88
N LYS A 301 -20.55 17.22 25.05
CA LYS A 301 -21.82 17.29 24.31
C LYS A 301 -21.62 17.20 22.80
N TRP A 302 -20.57 17.82 22.26
CA TRP A 302 -20.30 17.76 20.83
C TRP A 302 -19.70 16.43 20.40
N LEU A 303 -18.73 15.88 21.14
CA LEU A 303 -18.15 14.57 20.84
C LEU A 303 -19.24 13.48 20.79
N LEU A 304 -20.22 13.56 21.70
CA LEU A 304 -21.33 12.63 21.82
C LEU A 304 -22.50 12.89 20.86
N LYS A 305 -22.49 13.95 20.05
CA LYS A 305 -23.44 14.13 18.93
C LYS A 305 -23.08 13.24 17.75
#